data_AF-A0A1C5FE99-F1
#
_entry.id   AF-A0A1C5FE99-F1
#
_cell.length_a   1.000
_cell.length_b   1.000
_cell.length_c   1.000
_cell.angle_alpha   90.00
_cell.angle_beta   90.00
_cell.angle_gamma   90.00
#
_symmetry.space_group_name_H-M   'P 1'
#
loop_
_entity.id
_entity.type
_entity.pdbx_description
1 polymer ?
#
loop_
_entity_poly.entity_id
_entity_poly.type
_entity_poly.pdbx_seq_one_letter_code
_entity_poly.pdbx_strand_id
1 'polypeptide(L)'
;MLISTGRGRYGKWLDWGDEVSAFQVLVAAGELICSPYAAATRLIALGLRLPYTPEPVDELILKSSEEHGEHHGARWLYGTPPVGHILAVAQETGRRPADIVARLTELGYDRPAAPDHPEADDLIILSEELDGRGPWLVKNTVVGLSMRHILRAALATGRSPAEIAERPAALGHRLHENANLPAVADEADIRLLATLDRSYPGQRPP
;
A
#
# COMPACT_ATOMS: atom_id res chain seq x y z
N MET A 1 -11.59 2.81 34.66
CA MET A 1 -10.42 3.54 34.11
C MET A 1 -10.71 3.89 32.66
N LEU A 2 -10.84 5.18 32.32
CA LEU A 2 -11.07 5.63 30.94
C LEU A 2 -9.72 5.73 30.20
N ILE A 3 -9.62 5.10 29.02
CA ILE A 3 -8.42 5.19 28.17
C ILE A 3 -8.74 6.15 27.01
N SER A 4 -8.00 7.25 26.92
CA SER A 4 -8.13 8.22 25.83
C SER A 4 -7.46 7.67 24.57
N THR A 5 -8.16 7.66 23.44
CA THR A 5 -7.67 7.12 22.16
C THR A 5 -7.15 8.18 21.19
N GLY A 6 -6.96 9.42 21.63
CA GLY A 6 -6.46 10.50 20.78
C GLY A 6 -5.63 11.55 21.51
N ARG A 7 -4.83 12.31 20.75
CA ARG A 7 -4.14 13.52 21.23
C ARG A 7 -5.11 14.70 21.30
N GLY A 8 -5.23 15.32 22.49
CA GLY A 8 -5.92 16.60 22.70
C GLY A 8 -7.38 16.50 23.17
N ARG A 9 -8.05 17.67 23.30
CA ARG A 9 -9.40 17.86 23.89
C ARG A 9 -10.57 17.14 23.16
N TYR A 10 -10.28 16.36 22.12
CA TYR A 10 -11.26 15.66 21.28
C TYR A 10 -11.08 14.14 21.24
N GLY A 11 -10.25 13.55 22.11
CA GLY A 11 -10.07 12.10 22.19
C GLY A 11 -11.37 11.37 22.51
N LYS A 12 -11.74 10.38 21.70
CA LYS A 12 -12.79 9.43 22.05
C LYS A 12 -12.32 8.59 23.23
N TRP A 13 -13.18 8.45 24.23
CA TRP A 13 -12.90 7.61 25.40
C TRP A 13 -13.38 6.19 25.11
N LEU A 14 -12.52 5.20 25.31
CA LEU A 14 -12.95 3.80 25.37
C LEU A 14 -13.54 3.53 26.75
N ASP A 15 -14.77 2.99 26.78
CA ASP A 15 -15.39 2.46 27.99
C ASP A 15 -14.95 1.00 28.26
N TRP A 16 -15.20 0.52 29.48
CA TRP A 16 -14.96 -0.86 29.88
C TRP A 16 -15.87 -1.80 29.09
N GLY A 17 -15.30 -2.39 28.04
CA GLY A 17 -16.01 -3.28 27.13
C GLY A 17 -15.88 -2.86 25.68
N ASP A 18 -15.36 -1.68 25.36
CA ASP A 18 -15.09 -1.33 23.99
C ASP A 18 -13.88 -2.12 23.45
N GLU A 19 -13.96 -2.52 22.19
CA GLU A 19 -12.91 -3.29 21.53
C GLU A 19 -11.81 -2.37 21.00
N VAL A 20 -10.55 -2.77 21.23
CA VAL A 20 -9.37 -2.06 20.73
C VAL A 20 -9.11 -2.50 19.30
N SER A 21 -9.23 -1.58 18.35
CA SER A 21 -9.02 -1.87 16.92
C SER A 21 -7.54 -2.05 16.57
N ALA A 22 -7.24 -2.68 15.43
CA ALA A 22 -5.86 -2.83 14.97
C ALA A 22 -5.15 -1.48 14.77
N PHE A 23 -5.88 -0.45 14.34
CA PHE A 23 -5.37 0.91 14.24
C PHE A 23 -4.92 1.46 15.60
N GLN A 24 -5.71 1.27 16.66
CA GLN A 24 -5.34 1.72 18.01
C GLN A 24 -4.14 0.95 18.55
N VAL A 25 -4.05 -0.35 18.28
CA VAL A 25 -2.86 -1.15 18.58
C VAL A 25 -1.63 -0.60 17.87
N LEU A 26 -1.73 -0.28 16.58
CA LEU A 26 -0.62 0.25 15.79
C LEU A 26 -0.13 1.60 16.31
N VAL A 27 -1.05 2.50 16.66
CA VAL A 27 -0.73 3.80 17.28
C VAL A 27 0.00 3.58 18.61
N ALA A 28 -0.51 2.69 19.48
CA ALA A 28 0.13 2.38 20.76
C ALA A 28 1.53 1.77 20.58
N ALA A 29 1.68 0.85 19.61
CA ALA A 29 2.97 0.25 19.26
C ALA A 29 3.99 1.30 18.79
N GLY A 30 3.58 2.25 17.95
CA GLY A 30 4.41 3.37 17.52
C GLY A 30 4.84 4.28 18.67
N GLU A 31 3.92 4.63 19.58
CA GLU A 31 4.24 5.46 20.76
C GLU A 31 5.17 4.76 21.75
N LEU A 32 5.03 3.43 21.89
CA LEU A 32 5.84 2.61 22.80
C LEU A 32 7.12 2.07 22.16
N ILE A 33 7.33 2.30 20.86
CA ILE A 33 8.46 1.79 20.08
C ILE A 33 8.58 0.27 20.25
N CYS A 34 7.48 -0.44 20.01
CA CYS A 34 7.42 -1.91 20.06
C CYS A 34 6.59 -2.45 18.89
N SER A 35 6.59 -3.77 18.69
CA SER A 35 5.80 -4.37 17.62
C SER A 35 4.29 -4.32 17.92
N PRO A 36 3.42 -4.25 16.88
CA PRO A 36 1.97 -4.35 17.06
C PRO A 36 1.55 -5.60 17.84
N TYR A 37 2.23 -6.72 17.60
CA TYR A 37 1.99 -7.97 18.33
C TYR A 37 2.29 -7.85 19.83
N ALA A 38 3.41 -7.22 20.20
CA ALA A 38 3.76 -7.00 21.60
C ALA A 38 2.76 -6.06 22.29
N ALA A 39 2.36 -4.98 21.62
CA ALA A 39 1.34 -4.06 22.11
C ALA A 39 0.00 -4.77 22.30
N ALA A 40 -0.49 -5.50 21.30
CA ALA A 40 -1.75 -6.24 21.37
C ALA A 40 -1.75 -7.26 22.52
N THR A 41 -0.68 -8.05 22.64
CA THR A 41 -0.53 -9.03 23.72
C THR A 41 -0.59 -8.37 25.09
N ARG A 42 0.04 -7.20 25.23
CA ARG A 42 0.02 -6.45 26.49
C ARG A 42 -1.36 -5.90 26.80
N LEU A 43 -2.10 -5.41 25.80
CA LEU A 43 -3.47 -4.92 25.95
C LEU A 43 -4.42 -6.05 26.40
N ILE A 44 -4.30 -7.24 25.80
CA ILE A 44 -5.04 -8.44 26.22
C ILE A 44 -4.72 -8.79 27.68
N ALA A 45 -3.43 -8.80 28.05
CA ALA A 45 -3.00 -9.10 29.41
C ALA A 45 -3.50 -8.07 30.45
N LEU A 46 -3.86 -6.85 30.01
CA LEU A 46 -4.47 -5.80 30.83
C LEU A 46 -6.01 -5.89 30.86
N GLY A 47 -6.61 -6.89 30.20
CA GLY A 47 -8.05 -7.13 30.17
C GLY A 47 -8.81 -6.39 29.06
N LEU A 48 -8.11 -5.77 28.11
CA LEU A 48 -8.73 -5.14 26.95
C LEU A 48 -9.04 -6.21 25.88
N ARG A 49 -10.17 -6.03 25.19
CA ARG A 49 -10.62 -6.96 24.14
C ARG A 49 -10.20 -6.43 22.77
N LEU A 50 -9.80 -7.32 21.87
CA LEU A 50 -9.56 -7.00 20.46
C LEU A 50 -10.60 -7.77 19.63
N PRO A 51 -11.07 -7.21 18.49
CA PRO A 51 -11.99 -7.89 17.59
C PRO A 51 -11.31 -8.98 16.73
N TYR A 52 -10.01 -9.19 16.93
CA TYR A 52 -9.19 -10.16 16.20
C TYR A 52 -8.16 -10.79 17.15
N THR A 53 -7.58 -11.92 16.75
CA THR A 53 -6.47 -12.56 17.48
C THR A 53 -5.16 -12.04 16.94
N PRO A 54 -4.27 -11.39 17.72
CA PRO A 54 -3.03 -10.84 17.19
C PRO A 54 -2.05 -11.94 16.76
N GLU A 55 -1.34 -11.72 15.66
CA GLU A 55 -0.32 -12.62 15.12
C GLU A 55 1.01 -11.87 14.93
N PRO A 56 2.16 -12.53 15.09
CA PRO A 56 3.46 -11.89 14.85
C PRO A 56 3.60 -11.31 13.43
N VAL A 57 2.96 -11.93 12.43
CA VAL A 57 2.98 -11.49 11.03
C VAL A 57 2.25 -10.15 10.82
N ASP A 58 1.40 -9.72 11.75
CA ASP A 58 0.72 -8.42 11.70
C ASP A 58 1.73 -7.27 11.65
N GLU A 59 2.92 -7.46 12.21
CA GLU A 59 4.02 -6.50 12.12
C GLU A 59 4.42 -6.22 10.67
N LEU A 60 4.60 -7.27 9.85
CA LEU A 60 4.93 -7.13 8.43
C LEU A 60 3.74 -6.60 7.62
N ILE A 61 2.53 -7.09 7.92
CA ILE A 61 1.30 -6.68 7.23
C ILE A 61 1.01 -5.20 7.46
N LEU A 62 1.22 -4.71 8.68
CA LEU A 62 0.96 -3.32 9.07
C LEU A 62 2.19 -2.41 8.87
N LYS A 63 3.35 -2.95 8.48
CA LYS A 63 4.56 -2.16 8.24
C LYS A 63 4.32 -1.20 7.09
N SER A 64 4.15 0.10 7.40
CA SER A 64 4.33 1.15 6.42
C SER A 64 5.83 1.30 6.17
N SER A 65 6.29 1.17 4.93
CA SER A 65 7.69 1.42 4.57
C SER A 65 8.10 2.86 4.93
N GLU A 66 8.66 3.06 6.11
CA GLU A 66 9.22 4.35 6.57
C GLU A 66 10.65 4.60 6.04
N GLU A 67 11.20 3.68 5.25
CA GLU A 67 12.64 3.67 4.95
C GLU A 67 13.10 4.67 3.89
N HIS A 68 12.21 5.38 3.20
CA HIS A 68 12.60 6.44 2.27
C HIS A 68 11.97 7.78 2.67
N GLY A 69 12.86 8.73 2.95
CA GLY A 69 12.55 10.06 3.47
C GLY A 69 11.51 10.81 2.64
N GLU A 70 10.79 11.67 3.36
CA GLU A 70 9.74 12.59 2.91
C GLU A 70 8.43 11.92 2.47
N HIS A 71 7.55 11.70 3.45
CA HIS A 71 6.08 11.81 3.32
C HIS A 71 5.29 10.87 2.35
N HIS A 72 5.77 9.68 2.00
CA HIS A 72 4.99 8.76 1.13
C HIS A 72 4.61 7.39 1.73
N GLY A 73 5.36 6.87 2.72
CA GLY A 73 5.19 5.51 3.24
C GLY A 73 3.90 5.21 4.02
N ALA A 74 3.31 6.21 4.68
CA ALA A 74 2.20 6.02 5.63
C ALA A 74 0.80 6.33 5.05
N ARG A 75 0.69 6.68 3.75
CA ARG A 75 -0.56 7.22 3.19
C ARG A 75 -1.73 6.23 3.20
N TRP A 76 -1.44 4.93 3.17
CA TRP A 76 -2.48 3.89 3.18
C TRP A 76 -2.92 3.45 4.58
N LEU A 77 -2.24 3.85 5.66
CA LEU A 77 -2.67 3.48 7.02
C LEU A 77 -4.10 3.98 7.35
N TYR A 78 -4.58 4.98 6.61
CA TYR A 78 -5.94 5.52 6.69
C TYR A 78 -6.83 5.13 5.48
N GLY A 79 -6.40 4.17 4.66
CA GLY A 79 -7.08 3.75 3.44
C GLY A 79 -6.81 2.30 3.07
N THR A 80 -7.03 1.95 1.80
CA THR A 80 -6.79 0.58 1.32
C THR A 80 -5.28 0.37 1.08
N PRO A 81 -4.67 -0.70 1.62
CA PRO A 81 -3.29 -1.07 1.34
C PRO A 81 -3.04 -1.25 -0.17
N PRO A 82 -1.92 -0.74 -0.73
CA PRO A 82 -1.59 -0.95 -2.13
C PRO A 82 -1.38 -2.43 -2.46
N VAL A 83 -1.71 -2.83 -3.69
CA VAL A 83 -1.52 -4.22 -4.15
C VAL A 83 -0.05 -4.64 -4.04
N GLY A 84 0.89 -3.75 -4.36
CA GLY A 84 2.33 -4.03 -4.24
C GLY A 84 2.74 -4.40 -2.82
N HIS A 85 2.14 -3.76 -1.82
CA HIS A 85 2.37 -4.09 -0.40
C HIS A 85 1.89 -5.51 -0.07
N ILE A 86 0.68 -5.86 -0.51
CA ILE A 86 0.09 -7.18 -0.29
C ILE A 86 0.97 -8.27 -0.93
N LEU A 87 1.42 -8.05 -2.16
CA LEU A 87 2.28 -8.99 -2.87
C LEU A 87 3.66 -9.12 -2.23
N ALA A 88 4.25 -8.01 -1.78
CA ALA A 88 5.54 -8.03 -1.11
C ALA A 88 5.48 -8.79 0.22
N VAL A 89 4.46 -8.53 1.05
CA VAL A 89 4.26 -9.27 2.30
C VAL A 89 3.97 -10.75 2.03
N ALA A 90 3.17 -11.06 1.01
CA ALA A 90 2.92 -12.45 0.61
C ALA A 90 4.23 -13.15 0.21
N GLN A 91 5.08 -12.50 -0.58
CA GLN A 91 6.39 -13.02 -0.98
C GLN A 91 7.32 -13.22 0.22
N GLU A 92 7.43 -12.23 1.10
CA GLU A 92 8.31 -12.26 2.27
C GLU A 92 7.89 -13.34 3.28
N THR A 93 6.59 -13.55 3.44
CA THR A 93 6.03 -14.55 4.38
C THR A 93 5.84 -15.93 3.76
N GLY A 94 6.01 -16.07 2.43
CA GLY A 94 5.69 -17.30 1.70
C GLY A 94 4.20 -17.66 1.70
N ARG A 95 3.31 -16.72 2.02
CA ARG A 95 1.85 -16.90 2.03
C ARG A 95 1.26 -16.55 0.67
N ARG A 96 0.00 -16.94 0.42
CA ARG A 96 -0.71 -16.49 -0.78
C ARG A 96 -1.22 -15.06 -0.57
N PRO A 97 -1.33 -14.23 -1.62
CA PRO A 97 -1.93 -12.90 -1.51
C PRO A 97 -3.32 -12.92 -0.87
N ALA A 98 -4.16 -13.92 -1.18
CA ALA A 98 -5.48 -14.10 -0.57
C ALA A 98 -5.43 -14.25 0.97
N ASP A 99 -4.37 -14.87 1.50
CA ASP A 99 -4.21 -15.05 2.94
C ASP A 99 -3.84 -13.72 3.63
N ILE A 100 -3.08 -12.85 2.93
CA ILE A 100 -2.77 -11.49 3.39
C ILE A 100 -4.01 -10.59 3.32
N VAL A 101 -4.79 -10.67 2.24
CA VAL A 101 -6.07 -9.96 2.08
C VAL A 101 -7.05 -10.33 3.19
N ALA A 102 -7.18 -11.63 3.49
CA ALA A 102 -8.03 -12.11 4.58
C ALA A 102 -7.56 -11.53 5.93
N ARG A 103 -6.24 -11.55 6.18
CA ARG A 103 -5.70 -11.01 7.41
C ARG A 103 -5.90 -9.51 7.56
N LEU A 104 -5.70 -8.73 6.50
CA LEU A 104 -6.02 -7.30 6.49
C LEU A 104 -7.51 -7.04 6.78
N THR A 105 -8.40 -7.91 6.29
CA THR A 105 -9.84 -7.81 6.56
C THR A 105 -10.15 -8.04 8.05
N GLU A 106 -9.52 -9.04 8.68
CA GLU A 106 -9.64 -9.27 10.13
C GLU A 106 -9.10 -8.10 10.97
N LEU A 107 -8.05 -7.44 10.49
CA LEU A 107 -7.48 -6.23 11.10
C LEU A 107 -8.34 -4.97 10.88
N GLY A 108 -9.46 -5.08 10.16
CA GLY A 108 -10.44 -4.00 9.99
C GLY A 108 -10.25 -3.14 8.74
N TYR A 109 -9.43 -3.58 7.77
CA TYR A 109 -9.36 -2.93 6.46
C TYR A 109 -10.47 -3.43 5.53
N ASP A 110 -11.00 -2.55 4.68
CA ASP A 110 -11.88 -2.97 3.58
C ASP A 110 -11.13 -3.95 2.69
N ARG A 111 -11.76 -5.10 2.41
CA ARG A 111 -11.16 -6.23 1.68
C ARG A 111 -10.42 -5.75 0.42
N PRO A 112 -9.07 -5.66 0.46
CA PRO A 112 -8.33 -5.13 -0.67
C PRO A 112 -8.34 -6.14 -1.82
N ALA A 113 -8.30 -5.62 -3.05
CA ALA A 113 -8.13 -6.46 -4.23
C ALA A 113 -6.65 -6.87 -4.35
N ALA A 114 -6.39 -8.14 -4.65
CA ALA A 114 -5.06 -8.64 -5.02
C ALA A 114 -5.23 -9.84 -5.95
N PRO A 115 -4.30 -10.07 -6.89
CA PRO A 115 -4.35 -11.24 -7.75
C PRO A 115 -4.02 -12.51 -6.94
N ASP A 116 -4.70 -13.62 -7.26
CA ASP A 116 -4.39 -14.93 -6.66
C ASP A 116 -3.02 -15.48 -7.13
N HIS A 117 -2.64 -15.11 -8.36
CA HIS A 117 -1.41 -15.55 -9.02
C HIS A 117 -0.60 -14.32 -9.48
N PRO A 118 0.30 -13.81 -8.64
CA PRO A 118 1.19 -12.72 -9.04
C PRO A 118 2.22 -13.21 -10.06
N GLU A 119 2.57 -12.33 -10.99
CA GLU A 119 3.65 -12.54 -11.95
C GLU A 119 4.96 -11.96 -11.41
N ALA A 120 6.09 -12.45 -11.92
CA ALA A 120 7.42 -12.01 -11.46
C ALA A 120 7.63 -10.50 -11.60
N ASP A 121 7.06 -9.89 -12.64
CA ASP A 121 7.21 -8.48 -12.96
C ASP A 121 6.24 -7.57 -12.17
N ASP A 122 5.24 -8.13 -11.47
CA ASP A 122 4.18 -7.34 -10.80
C ASP A 122 4.75 -6.37 -9.76
N LEU A 123 5.71 -6.83 -8.95
CA LEU A 123 6.34 -5.98 -7.94
C LEU A 123 7.18 -4.86 -8.56
N ILE A 124 7.84 -5.13 -9.68
CA ILE A 124 8.58 -4.11 -10.44
C ILE A 124 7.60 -3.07 -10.98
N ILE A 125 6.53 -3.51 -11.63
CA ILE A 125 5.51 -2.62 -12.22
C ILE A 125 4.82 -1.76 -11.15
N LEU A 126 4.57 -2.31 -9.96
CA LEU A 126 3.88 -1.65 -8.85
C LEU A 126 4.79 -0.76 -7.99
N SER A 127 6.11 -0.85 -8.13
CA SER A 127 7.06 0.05 -7.46
C SER A 127 7.12 1.40 -8.18
N GLU A 128 7.10 2.51 -7.43
CA GLU A 128 7.25 3.86 -8.00
C GLU A 128 8.60 4.06 -8.72
N GLU A 129 9.64 3.37 -8.23
CA GLU A 129 10.99 3.43 -8.79
C GLU A 129 11.38 2.23 -9.65
N LEU A 130 10.46 1.28 -9.82
CA LEU A 130 10.62 0.09 -10.66
C LEU A 130 11.78 -0.82 -10.20
N ASP A 131 12.04 -0.85 -8.90
CA ASP A 131 13.08 -1.68 -8.28
C ASP A 131 12.50 -2.92 -7.57
N GLY A 132 11.19 -3.13 -7.69
CA GLY A 132 10.48 -4.21 -7.00
C GLY A 132 10.29 -3.97 -5.51
N ARG A 133 10.52 -2.75 -5.01
CA ARG A 133 10.40 -2.37 -3.60
C ARG A 133 9.46 -1.18 -3.44
N GLY A 134 9.02 -0.96 -2.20
CA GLY A 134 8.25 0.23 -1.87
C GLY A 134 9.08 1.52 -2.10
N PRO A 135 8.43 2.67 -2.34
CA PRO A 135 6.99 2.90 -2.24
C PRO A 135 6.18 2.28 -3.39
N TRP A 136 4.99 1.79 -3.05
CA TRP A 136 4.09 1.12 -3.97
C TRP A 136 3.06 2.09 -4.54
N LEU A 137 2.75 1.95 -5.82
CA LEU A 137 1.70 2.73 -6.48
C LEU A 137 0.36 2.57 -5.78
N VAL A 138 -0.17 3.68 -5.29
CA VAL A 138 -1.55 3.74 -4.78
C VAL A 138 -2.52 3.71 -5.95
N LYS A 139 -3.64 3.01 -5.81
CA LYS A 139 -4.70 2.99 -6.81
C LYS A 139 -5.22 4.41 -7.06
N ASN A 140 -4.92 4.97 -8.23
CA ASN A 140 -5.48 6.23 -8.69
C ASN A 140 -6.59 5.97 -9.70
N THR A 141 -7.84 6.04 -9.22
CA THR A 141 -9.03 5.85 -10.06
C THR A 141 -9.39 7.07 -10.88
N VAL A 142 -8.77 8.24 -10.66
CA VAL A 142 -9.15 9.47 -11.34
C VAL A 142 -8.32 9.66 -12.60
N VAL A 143 -7.00 9.80 -12.46
CA VAL A 143 -6.07 10.07 -13.58
C VAL A 143 -5.61 8.79 -14.28
N GLY A 144 -5.61 7.66 -13.57
CA GLY A 144 -4.94 6.45 -14.02
C GLY A 144 -3.41 6.53 -13.86
N LEU A 145 -2.72 5.50 -14.32
CA LEU A 145 -1.25 5.44 -14.35
C LEU A 145 -0.69 6.38 -15.41
N SER A 146 0.45 7.01 -15.10
CA SER A 146 1.15 7.87 -16.06
C SER A 146 1.74 7.02 -17.19
N MET A 147 1.63 7.51 -18.43
CA MET A 147 2.34 6.96 -19.60
C MET A 147 3.84 6.82 -19.32
N ARG A 148 4.44 7.81 -18.65
CA ARG A 148 5.86 7.78 -18.30
C ARG A 148 6.20 6.57 -17.43
N HIS A 149 5.31 6.17 -16.52
CA HIS A 149 5.50 4.99 -15.70
C HIS A 149 5.49 3.71 -16.54
N ILE A 150 4.52 3.57 -17.44
CA ILE A 150 4.40 2.42 -18.34
C ILE A 150 5.67 2.27 -19.21
N LEU A 151 6.16 3.36 -19.79
CA LEU A 151 7.37 3.31 -20.63
C LEU A 151 8.63 2.96 -19.82
N ARG A 152 8.79 3.53 -18.62
CA ARG A 152 9.90 3.15 -17.73
C ARG A 152 9.81 1.67 -17.33
N ALA A 153 8.62 1.18 -16.99
CA ALA A 153 8.39 -0.22 -16.62
C ALA A 153 8.67 -1.18 -17.79
N ALA A 154 8.29 -0.81 -19.02
CA ALA A 154 8.64 -1.55 -20.23
C ALA A 154 10.16 -1.70 -20.40
N LEU A 155 10.93 -0.62 -20.21
CA LEU A 155 12.39 -0.70 -20.24
C LEU A 155 12.97 -1.54 -19.09
N ALA A 156 12.43 -1.42 -17.88
CA ALA A 156 12.93 -2.13 -16.70
C ALA A 156 12.70 -3.65 -16.78
N THR A 157 11.58 -4.07 -17.37
CA THR A 157 11.18 -5.49 -17.51
C THR A 157 11.58 -6.11 -18.85
N GLY A 158 11.97 -5.30 -19.83
CA GLY A 158 12.23 -5.75 -21.21
C GLY A 158 10.97 -6.13 -21.99
N ARG A 159 9.78 -5.79 -21.49
CA ARG A 159 8.47 -6.05 -22.11
C ARG A 159 8.05 -4.89 -23.02
N SER A 160 7.10 -5.14 -23.91
CA SER A 160 6.48 -4.06 -24.68
C SER A 160 5.57 -3.16 -23.82
N PRO A 161 5.39 -1.89 -24.18
CA PRO A 161 4.43 -1.01 -23.49
C PRO A 161 3.00 -1.55 -23.46
N ALA A 162 2.60 -2.32 -24.47
CA ALA A 162 1.28 -2.96 -24.53
C ALA A 162 1.14 -4.06 -23.46
N GLU A 163 2.10 -4.97 -23.35
CA GLU A 163 2.12 -6.01 -22.30
C GLU A 163 2.12 -5.38 -20.90
N ILE A 164 2.89 -4.31 -20.70
CA ILE A 164 2.93 -3.58 -19.44
C ILE A 164 1.64 -2.81 -19.16
N ALA A 165 0.81 -2.50 -20.14
CA ALA A 165 -0.48 -1.84 -19.90
C ALA A 165 -1.62 -2.82 -19.57
N GLU A 166 -1.54 -4.05 -20.07
CA GLU A 166 -2.54 -5.09 -19.78
C GLU A 166 -2.48 -5.56 -18.33
N ARG A 167 -1.27 -5.75 -17.77
CA ARG A 167 -1.09 -6.28 -16.42
C ARG A 167 -1.61 -5.36 -15.30
N PRO A 168 -1.37 -4.03 -15.31
CA PRO A 168 -1.92 -3.11 -14.34
C PRO A 168 -3.44 -3.13 -14.26
N ALA A 169 -4.15 -3.37 -15.37
CA ALA A 169 -5.60 -3.51 -15.38
C ALA A 169 -6.06 -4.67 -14.49
N ALA A 170 -5.38 -5.82 -14.57
CA ALA A 170 -5.64 -6.96 -13.69
C ALA A 170 -5.29 -6.67 -12.22
N LEU A 171 -4.32 -5.77 -11.98
CA LEU A 171 -3.92 -5.30 -10.66
C LEU A 171 -4.79 -4.13 -10.14
N GLY A 172 -5.85 -3.76 -10.85
CA GLY A 172 -6.79 -2.71 -10.45
C GLY A 172 -6.32 -1.28 -10.74
N HIS A 173 -5.23 -1.12 -11.48
CA HIS A 173 -4.77 0.16 -12.02
C HIS A 173 -5.26 0.32 -13.47
N ARG A 174 -5.64 1.53 -13.87
CA ARG A 174 -6.05 1.80 -15.25
C ARG A 174 -5.09 2.78 -15.91
N LEU A 175 -4.80 2.59 -17.18
CA LEU A 175 -4.20 3.64 -17.99
C LEU A 175 -5.28 4.67 -18.33
N HIS A 176 -4.87 5.91 -18.61
CA HIS A 176 -5.80 6.92 -19.11
C HIS A 176 -6.40 6.46 -20.46
N GLU A 177 -7.69 6.65 -20.70
CA GLU A 177 -8.41 6.15 -21.89
C GLU A 177 -7.85 6.69 -23.22
N ASN A 178 -7.33 7.91 -23.21
CA ASN A 178 -6.70 8.56 -24.36
C ASN A 178 -5.21 8.24 -24.54
N ALA A 179 -4.66 7.31 -23.77
CA ALA A 179 -3.25 6.95 -23.87
C ALA A 179 -2.99 6.15 -25.16
N ASN A 180 -2.15 6.70 -26.04
CA ASN A 180 -1.68 6.00 -27.23
C ASN A 180 -0.28 5.42 -26.97
N LEU A 181 -0.19 4.12 -26.73
CA LEU A 181 1.05 3.44 -26.38
C LEU A 181 1.94 3.27 -27.62
N PRO A 182 3.22 3.67 -27.57
CA PRO A 182 4.16 3.34 -28.63
C PRO A 182 4.42 1.83 -28.65
N ALA A 183 4.79 1.30 -29.81
CA ALA A 183 5.13 -0.12 -29.94
C ALA A 183 6.39 -0.52 -29.15
N VAL A 184 7.33 0.42 -28.99
CA VAL A 184 8.60 0.24 -28.28
C VAL A 184 8.79 1.42 -27.34
N ALA A 185 9.27 1.16 -26.12
CA ALA A 185 9.64 2.22 -25.20
C ALA A 185 11.00 2.82 -25.59
N ASP A 186 11.08 4.16 -25.62
CA ASP A 186 12.31 4.91 -25.86
C ASP A 186 12.63 5.81 -24.66
N GLU A 187 13.90 5.88 -24.27
CA GLU A 187 14.38 6.82 -23.26
C GLU A 187 14.13 8.28 -23.65
N ALA A 188 14.13 8.61 -24.95
CA ALA A 188 13.82 9.94 -25.44
C ALA A 188 12.39 10.36 -25.09
N ASP A 189 11.42 9.45 -25.27
CA ASP A 189 10.01 9.68 -24.91
C ASP A 189 9.84 9.85 -23.39
N ILE A 190 10.56 9.05 -22.60
CA ILE A 190 10.55 9.19 -21.12
C ILE A 190 11.10 10.55 -20.70
N ARG A 191 12.21 11.01 -21.30
CA ARG A 191 12.80 12.33 -21.03
C ARG A 191 11.87 13.48 -21.44
N LEU A 192 11.16 13.32 -22.56
CA LEU A 192 10.16 14.26 -23.03
C LEU A 192 9.00 14.38 -22.02
N LEU A 193 8.39 13.25 -21.64
CA LEU A 193 7.30 13.21 -20.66
C LEU A 193 7.72 13.76 -19.29
N ALA A 194 8.92 13.41 -18.81
CA ALA A 194 9.46 13.94 -17.56
C ALA A 194 9.63 15.47 -17.57
N THR A 195 9.90 16.05 -18.74
CA THR A 195 10.01 17.49 -18.90
C THR A 195 8.63 18.15 -18.86
N LEU A 196 7.63 17.57 -19.51
CA LEU A 196 6.25 18.06 -19.47
C LEU A 196 5.64 17.98 -18.07
N ASP A 197 5.88 16.90 -17.32
CA ASP A 197 5.43 16.74 -15.92
C ASP A 197 5.94 17.89 -15.03
N ARG A 198 7.19 18.33 -15.24
CA ARG A 198 7.79 19.45 -14.51
C ARG A 198 7.23 20.81 -14.93
N SER A 199 6.88 20.96 -16.20
CA SER A 199 6.36 22.22 -16.75
C SER A 199 4.87 22.46 -16.46
N TYR A 200 4.10 21.41 -16.15
CA TYR A 200 2.67 21.49 -15.81
C TYR A 200 2.36 20.81 -14.46
N PRO A 201 2.77 21.40 -13.32
CA PRO A 201 2.55 20.79 -11.99
C PRO A 201 1.08 20.78 -11.52
N GLY A 202 0.11 21.18 -12.35
CA GLY A 202 -1.24 21.52 -11.89
C GLY A 202 -2.37 21.21 -12.84
N GLN A 203 -2.77 19.94 -12.93
CA GLN A 203 -4.18 19.52 -12.84
C GLN A 203 -4.21 18.19 -12.07
N ARG A 204 -3.86 18.25 -10.78
CA ARG A 204 -4.20 17.19 -9.83
C ARG A 204 -5.73 17.24 -9.70
N PRO A 205 -6.51 16.22 -10.10
CA PRO A 205 -7.93 16.23 -9.84
C PRO A 205 -8.19 16.26 -8.33
N PRO A 206 -9.34 16.80 -7.89
CA PRO A 206 -9.69 16.95 -6.48
C PRO A 206 -9.61 15.64 -5.69
#